data_AF-A0A7C4W5W4-F1
#
_entry.id   AF-A0A7C4W5W4-F1
#
_cell.length_a   1.000
_cell.length_b   1.000
_cell.length_c   1.000
_cell.angle_alpha   90.00
_cell.angle_beta   90.00
_cell.angle_gamma   90.00
#
_symmetry.space_group_name_H-M   'P 1'
#
loop_
_entity.id
_entity.type
_entity.pdbx_description
1 polymer ?
#
loop_
_entity_poly.entity_id
_entity_poly.type
_entity_poly.pdbx_seq_one_letter_code
_entity_poly.pdbx_strand_id
1 'polypeptide(L)'
;MIESVDRVGPYPARTKIEKIEDVRAEKKKKILEKARAILYEWEKSKVPEDDQLLKELEEAVLKAKVVEYGPEKLPAGPEVESSEELIIVEGRADVINLLRHGFKNVVAVEGVKIPKTIQSLANKKKKVIAFLDGDRGGDMILSELLRMEVKIDQVARAPHGREVEELTGKEIFEALQKAVPIQEVLKSLKIKPKVEELELPPQVKEYVREVDGKLLSILLNEELVELARVPVSELAQKLEELKNDVKYVVFDGIITQRLIDILSEAPREVYMIGVRIGDVVNPSPKIHMLISSRI
;
A
#
# COMPACT_ATOMS: atom_id res chain seq x y z
N MET A 1 7.73 59.34 12.68
CA MET A 1 7.60 60.67 13.31
C MET A 1 6.95 60.40 14.66
N ILE A 2 7.65 60.68 15.76
CA ILE A 2 7.11 60.51 17.12
C ILE A 2 6.66 61.89 17.56
N GLU A 3 5.37 62.04 17.83
CA GLU A 3 4.80 63.23 18.47
C GLU A 3 4.53 62.86 19.93
N SER A 4 5.02 63.68 20.87
CA SER A 4 4.80 63.48 22.31
C SER A 4 3.94 64.60 22.87
N VAL A 5 3.06 64.25 23.81
CA VAL A 5 2.20 65.20 24.53
C VAL A 5 2.61 65.19 26.00
N ASP A 6 3.19 66.28 26.48
CA ASP A 6 3.76 66.37 27.84
C ASP A 6 2.70 66.71 28.91
N ARG A 7 1.44 66.93 28.50
CA ARG A 7 0.34 67.30 29.41
C ARG A 7 -1.02 66.86 28.90
N VAL A 8 -1.83 66.22 29.74
CA VAL A 8 -3.23 65.90 29.44
C VAL A 8 -4.10 66.56 30.50
N GLY A 9 -4.86 67.59 30.09
CA GLY A 9 -5.59 68.43 31.03
C GLY A 9 -4.65 69.21 31.98
N PRO A 10 -4.94 69.30 33.30
CA PRO A 10 -4.10 70.01 34.26
C PRO A 10 -2.89 69.22 34.77
N TYR A 11 -2.75 67.93 34.42
CA TYR A 11 -1.71 67.04 34.97
C TYR A 11 -0.57 66.75 33.98
N PRO A 12 0.68 66.65 34.45
CA PRO A 12 1.83 66.30 33.62
C PRO A 12 1.77 64.82 33.20
N ALA A 13 2.04 64.56 31.93
CA ALA A 13 2.11 63.21 31.38
C ALA A 13 3.57 62.81 31.13
N ARG A 14 3.93 61.55 31.39
CA ARG A 14 5.23 60.97 31.04
C ARG A 14 5.04 59.83 30.06
N THR A 15 5.73 59.90 28.94
CA THR A 15 5.69 58.87 27.90
C THR A 15 6.97 58.05 27.93
N LYS A 16 6.86 56.72 27.82
CA LYS A 16 7.98 55.80 27.72
C LYS A 16 7.81 54.93 26.48
N ILE A 17 8.84 54.84 25.64
CA ILE A 17 8.83 53.97 24.46
C ILE A 17 9.06 52.52 24.92
N GLU A 18 8.07 51.65 24.74
CA GLU A 18 8.18 50.23 25.14
C GLU A 18 8.91 49.39 24.09
N LYS A 19 8.62 49.60 22.80
CA LYS A 19 9.18 48.81 21.70
C LYS A 19 9.21 49.62 20.41
N ILE A 20 10.28 49.47 19.63
CA ILE A 20 10.40 50.07 18.29
C ILE A 20 10.33 48.91 17.29
N GLU A 21 9.26 48.85 16.50
CA GLU A 21 9.06 47.82 15.49
C GLU A 21 9.21 48.41 14.07
N ASP A 22 9.96 47.70 13.23
CA ASP A 22 10.16 48.08 11.84
C ASP A 22 8.93 47.72 10.98
N VAL A 23 7.98 48.65 10.93
CA VAL A 23 6.80 48.58 10.06
C VAL A 23 7.13 48.38 8.58
N ARG A 24 8.38 48.66 8.12
CA ARG A 24 8.75 48.43 6.72
C ARG A 24 8.93 46.95 6.42
N ALA A 25 9.52 46.19 7.34
CA ALA A 25 9.68 44.74 7.19
C ALA A 25 8.30 44.06 7.15
N GLU A 26 7.38 44.49 8.01
CA GLU A 26 6.03 43.95 8.06
C GLU A 26 5.17 44.36 6.85
N LYS A 27 5.30 45.60 6.37
CA LYS A 27 4.69 46.03 5.10
C LYS A 27 5.25 45.24 3.90
N LYS A 28 6.56 45.01 3.84
CA LYS A 28 7.17 44.17 2.78
C LYS A 28 6.60 42.76 2.80
N LYS A 29 6.42 42.16 3.99
CA LYS A 29 5.79 40.83 4.13
C LYS A 29 4.35 40.83 3.63
N LYS A 30 3.54 41.82 4.01
CA LYS A 30 2.16 41.98 3.53
C LYS A 30 2.06 42.21 2.01
N ILE A 31 3.01 42.96 1.43
CA ILE A 31 3.10 43.16 -0.02
C ILE A 31 3.43 41.85 -0.72
N LEU A 32 4.37 41.07 -0.18
CA LEU A 32 4.75 39.76 -0.73
C LEU A 32 3.57 38.77 -0.70
N GLU A 33 2.83 38.72 0.40
CA GLU A 33 1.64 37.88 0.53
C GLU A 33 0.54 38.29 -0.45
N LYS A 34 0.27 39.60 -0.60
CA LYS A 34 -0.67 40.10 -1.62
C LYS A 34 -0.21 39.79 -3.04
N ALA A 35 1.07 39.95 -3.34
CA ALA A 35 1.62 39.64 -4.65
C ALA A 35 1.44 38.15 -5.00
N ARG A 36 1.65 37.24 -4.04
CA ARG A 36 1.38 35.80 -4.20
C ARG A 36 -0.09 35.51 -4.45
N ALA A 37 -1.00 36.14 -3.70
CA ALA A 37 -2.44 35.96 -3.88
C ALA A 37 -2.92 36.45 -5.26
N ILE A 38 -2.44 37.62 -5.71
CA ILE A 38 -2.75 38.17 -7.03
C ILE A 38 -2.21 37.26 -8.14
N LEU A 39 -0.98 36.76 -8.01
CA LEU A 39 -0.42 35.80 -8.97
C LEU A 39 -1.26 34.53 -9.05
N TYR A 40 -1.70 33.99 -7.91
CA TYR A 40 -2.55 32.82 -7.86
C TYR A 40 -3.93 33.05 -8.50
N GLU A 41 -4.55 34.21 -8.27
CA GLU A 41 -5.79 34.59 -8.96
C GLU A 41 -5.59 34.82 -10.46
N TRP A 42 -4.49 35.47 -10.85
CA TRP A 42 -4.14 35.66 -12.26
C TRP A 42 -3.91 34.34 -12.99
N GLU A 43 -3.20 33.40 -12.37
CA GLU A 43 -2.98 32.05 -12.89
C GLU A 43 -4.30 31.27 -12.99
N LYS A 44 -5.22 31.45 -12.03
CA LYS A 44 -6.55 30.84 -12.06
C LYS A 44 -7.51 31.48 -13.09
N SER A 45 -7.33 32.78 -13.37
CA SER A 45 -8.12 33.55 -14.35
C SER A 45 -7.58 33.48 -15.78
N LYS A 46 -6.34 33.04 -15.97
CA LYS A 46 -5.76 32.66 -17.27
C LYS A 46 -6.07 31.20 -17.60
N VAL A 47 -7.34 30.89 -17.75
CA VAL A 47 -7.71 29.78 -18.65
C VAL A 47 -8.45 30.40 -19.85
N PRO A 48 -7.72 30.96 -20.84
CA PRO A 48 -8.31 31.23 -22.15
C PRO A 48 -8.43 29.92 -22.93
N GLU A 49 -9.45 29.82 -23.76
CA GLU A 49 -9.68 28.73 -24.73
C GLU A 49 -8.61 28.66 -25.85
N ASP A 50 -7.55 29.50 -25.80
CA ASP A 50 -6.41 29.52 -26.73
C ASP A 50 -5.35 28.42 -26.47
N ASP A 51 -5.55 27.60 -25.44
CA ASP A 51 -4.52 26.73 -24.87
C ASP A 51 -4.46 25.32 -25.49
N GLN A 52 -5.30 24.97 -26.46
CA GLN A 52 -5.24 23.65 -27.10
C GLN A 52 -3.94 23.46 -27.88
N LEU A 53 -3.53 24.45 -28.68
CA LEU A 53 -2.28 24.38 -29.45
C LEU A 53 -1.05 24.36 -28.54
N LEU A 54 -1.08 25.12 -27.44
CA LEU A 54 0.02 25.13 -26.46
C LEU A 54 0.09 23.81 -25.72
N LYS A 55 -1.05 23.26 -25.28
CA LYS A 55 -1.13 21.93 -24.66
C LYS A 55 -0.71 20.83 -25.60
N GLU A 56 -1.12 20.87 -26.87
CA GLU A 56 -0.68 19.91 -27.89
C GLU A 56 0.84 19.98 -28.11
N LEU A 57 1.40 21.20 -28.14
CA LEU A 57 2.83 21.40 -28.25
C LEU A 57 3.58 20.90 -27.00
N GLU A 58 3.08 21.21 -25.81
CA GLU A 58 3.63 20.70 -24.54
C GLU A 58 3.55 19.18 -24.46
N GLU A 59 2.42 18.58 -24.86
CA GLU A 59 2.26 17.13 -24.94
C GLU A 59 3.24 16.50 -25.92
N ALA A 60 3.43 17.09 -27.10
CA ALA A 60 4.39 16.59 -28.08
C ALA A 60 5.83 16.65 -27.52
N VAL A 61 6.18 17.74 -26.85
CA VAL A 61 7.48 17.90 -26.18
C VAL A 61 7.65 16.91 -25.03
N LEU A 62 6.60 16.63 -24.25
CA LEU A 62 6.64 15.64 -23.16
C LEU A 62 6.73 14.21 -23.68
N LYS A 63 6.00 13.87 -24.74
CA LYS A 63 6.11 12.58 -25.44
C LYS A 63 7.53 12.35 -25.97
N ALA A 64 8.21 13.40 -26.42
CA ALA A 64 9.61 13.35 -26.83
C ALA A 64 10.61 13.23 -25.66
N LYS A 65 10.21 13.59 -24.43
CA LYS A 65 11.03 13.45 -23.21
C LYS A 65 10.97 12.05 -22.59
N VAL A 66 10.01 11.21 -23.01
CA VAL A 66 9.97 9.80 -22.61
C VAL A 66 11.20 9.11 -23.20
N VAL A 67 11.99 8.47 -22.35
CA VAL A 67 13.16 7.70 -22.75
C VAL A 67 12.85 6.20 -22.68
N GLU A 68 13.59 5.40 -23.43
CA GLU A 68 13.53 3.94 -23.33
C GLU A 68 14.60 3.46 -22.33
N TYR A 69 14.21 2.61 -21.38
CA TYR A 69 15.11 2.05 -20.38
C TYR A 69 15.31 0.54 -20.58
N GLY A 70 16.57 0.12 -20.59
CA GLY A 70 16.96 -1.29 -20.62
C GLY A 70 16.78 -1.98 -21.98
N PRO A 71 17.10 -3.29 -22.06
CA PRO A 71 17.02 -4.06 -23.31
C PRO A 71 15.58 -4.26 -23.80
N GLU A 72 14.59 -4.25 -22.89
CA GLU A 72 13.17 -4.31 -23.22
C GLU A 72 12.58 -2.96 -23.65
N LYS A 73 13.38 -1.88 -23.63
CA LYS A 73 12.98 -0.53 -24.06
C LYS A 73 11.76 0.02 -23.31
N LEU A 74 11.75 -0.15 -22.00
CA LEU A 74 10.62 0.25 -21.16
C LEU A 74 10.46 1.78 -21.15
N PRO A 75 9.23 2.31 -21.31
CA PRO A 75 9.00 3.75 -21.19
C PRO A 75 9.41 4.26 -19.81
N ALA A 76 10.23 5.30 -19.78
CA ALA A 76 10.73 5.86 -18.55
C ALA A 76 10.91 7.38 -18.63
N GLY A 77 11.01 7.99 -17.46
CA GLY A 77 11.46 9.37 -17.32
C GLY A 77 12.97 9.51 -17.42
N PRO A 78 13.49 10.70 -17.76
CA PRO A 78 14.91 10.92 -18.03
C PRO A 78 15.80 10.77 -16.77
N GLU A 79 15.23 10.85 -15.57
CA GLU A 79 15.96 10.77 -14.29
C GLU A 79 15.80 9.39 -13.63
N VAL A 80 15.29 8.39 -14.36
CA VAL A 80 15.07 7.02 -13.85
C VAL A 80 16.34 6.38 -13.32
N GLU A 81 17.51 6.65 -13.90
CA GLU A 81 18.79 6.07 -13.47
C GLU A 81 19.51 6.91 -12.42
N SER A 82 19.46 8.24 -12.53
CA SER A 82 20.18 9.18 -11.66
C SER A 82 19.51 9.42 -10.30
N SER A 83 18.17 9.38 -10.24
CA SER A 83 17.42 9.63 -9.00
C SER A 83 17.61 8.51 -7.96
N GLU A 84 17.67 8.85 -6.68
CA GLU A 84 17.71 7.87 -5.58
C GLU A 84 16.36 7.22 -5.29
N GLU A 85 15.27 7.88 -5.71
CA GLU A 85 13.89 7.41 -5.62
C GLU A 85 13.37 6.98 -7.00
N LEU A 86 12.59 5.91 -7.04
CA LEU A 86 11.99 5.36 -8.27
C LEU A 86 10.48 5.19 -8.10
N ILE A 87 9.71 5.63 -9.10
CA ILE A 87 8.27 5.37 -9.20
C ILE A 87 8.03 4.36 -10.31
N ILE A 88 7.39 3.24 -10.00
CA ILE A 88 7.02 2.19 -10.95
C ILE A 88 5.53 2.34 -11.26
N VAL A 89 5.17 2.40 -12.54
CA VAL A 89 3.79 2.53 -13.04
C VAL A 89 3.47 1.43 -14.07
N GLU A 90 2.21 1.33 -14.48
CA GLU A 90 1.71 0.26 -15.35
C GLU A 90 2.12 0.50 -16.80
N GLY A 91 1.84 1.71 -17.30
CA GLY A 91 1.89 2.01 -18.72
C GLY A 91 2.63 3.30 -19.09
N ARG A 92 2.81 3.48 -20.40
CA ARG A 92 3.44 4.66 -20.98
C ARG A 92 2.66 5.95 -20.71
N ALA A 93 1.33 5.88 -20.68
CA ALA A 93 0.48 7.05 -20.46
C ALA A 93 0.66 7.61 -19.04
N ASP A 94 0.79 6.73 -18.04
CA ASP A 94 1.14 7.10 -16.66
C ASP A 94 2.48 7.84 -16.60
N VAL A 95 3.49 7.33 -17.31
CA VAL A 95 4.81 7.97 -17.42
C VAL A 95 4.67 9.39 -17.98
N ILE A 96 3.89 9.57 -19.05
CA ILE A 96 3.66 10.88 -19.66
C ILE A 96 2.95 11.82 -18.68
N ASN A 97 1.92 11.34 -17.98
CA ASN A 97 1.16 12.16 -17.03
C ASN A 97 2.03 12.57 -15.82
N LEU A 98 2.83 11.65 -15.29
CA LEU A 98 3.78 11.94 -14.21
C LEU A 98 4.87 12.92 -14.65
N LEU A 99 5.39 12.78 -15.87
CA LEU A 99 6.36 13.73 -16.43
C LEU A 99 5.76 15.13 -16.62
N ARG A 100 4.50 15.22 -17.06
CA ARG A 100 3.74 16.47 -17.17
C ARG A 100 3.69 17.20 -15.82
N HIS A 101 3.60 16.45 -14.73
CA HIS A 101 3.55 16.98 -13.37
C HIS A 101 4.91 17.01 -12.65
N GLY A 102 6.02 16.83 -13.38
CA GLY A 102 7.37 17.05 -12.88
C GLY A 102 8.05 15.83 -12.25
N PHE A 103 7.41 14.67 -12.26
CA PHE A 103 7.98 13.41 -11.78
C PHE A 103 8.78 12.74 -12.90
N LYS A 104 10.11 12.86 -12.84
CA LYS A 104 11.03 12.41 -13.90
C LYS A 104 11.71 11.07 -13.61
N ASN A 105 11.52 10.54 -12.41
CA ASN A 105 12.10 9.31 -11.89
C ASN A 105 11.11 8.13 -11.98
N VAL A 106 10.39 8.04 -13.10
CA VAL A 106 9.32 7.07 -13.32
C VAL A 106 9.75 6.01 -14.35
N VAL A 107 9.24 4.78 -14.21
CA VAL A 107 9.38 3.70 -15.21
C VAL A 107 8.09 2.90 -15.32
N ALA A 108 7.69 2.56 -16.54
CA ALA A 108 6.56 1.68 -16.81
C ALA A 108 7.01 0.22 -16.91
N VAL A 109 6.15 -0.72 -16.49
CA VAL A 109 6.40 -2.17 -16.65
C VAL A 109 5.80 -2.77 -17.93
N GLU A 110 4.90 -2.03 -18.60
CA GLU A 110 4.18 -2.42 -19.84
C GLU A 110 3.61 -3.85 -19.81
N GLY A 111 2.57 -4.01 -18.99
CA GLY A 111 1.77 -5.24 -18.90
C GLY A 111 2.13 -6.13 -17.72
N VAL A 112 1.55 -7.34 -17.71
CA VAL A 112 1.63 -8.24 -16.54
C VAL A 112 2.99 -8.94 -16.44
N LYS A 113 3.72 -9.14 -17.54
CA LYS A 113 5.00 -9.87 -17.49
C LYS A 113 6.15 -8.93 -17.20
N ILE A 114 6.53 -8.84 -15.93
CA ILE A 114 7.50 -7.85 -15.46
C ILE A 114 8.95 -8.27 -15.79
N PRO A 115 9.73 -7.46 -16.52
CA PRO A 115 11.11 -7.80 -16.86
C PRO A 115 12.08 -7.74 -15.68
N LYS A 116 13.15 -8.56 -15.71
CA LYS A 116 14.23 -8.55 -14.70
C LYS A 116 14.99 -7.23 -14.62
N THR A 117 14.93 -6.44 -15.70
CA THR A 117 15.47 -5.08 -15.75
C THR A 117 14.88 -4.19 -14.67
N ILE A 118 13.57 -4.31 -14.38
CA ILE A 118 12.90 -3.55 -13.32
C ILE A 118 13.41 -3.95 -11.94
N GLN A 119 13.58 -5.25 -11.69
CA GLN A 119 14.15 -5.75 -10.44
C GLN A 119 15.57 -5.21 -10.21
N SER A 120 16.42 -5.27 -11.24
CA SER A 120 17.80 -4.77 -11.18
C SER A 120 17.86 -3.26 -10.94
N LEU A 121 16.96 -2.51 -11.59
CA LEU A 121 16.84 -1.07 -11.41
C LEU A 121 16.37 -0.73 -9.99
N ALA A 122 15.29 -1.36 -9.51
CA ALA A 122 14.73 -1.13 -8.17
C ALA A 122 15.75 -1.38 -7.05
N ASN A 123 16.57 -2.44 -7.18
CA ASN A 123 17.60 -2.77 -6.19
C ASN A 123 18.71 -1.73 -6.05
N LYS A 124 18.96 -0.91 -7.09
CA LYS A 124 19.96 0.18 -7.05
C LYS A 124 19.45 1.42 -6.31
N LYS A 125 18.14 1.50 -6.04
CA LYS A 125 17.48 2.70 -5.53
C LYS A 125 17.34 2.66 -4.02
N LYS A 126 17.39 3.83 -3.38
CA LYS A 126 17.17 3.93 -1.94
C LYS A 126 15.70 3.69 -1.61
N LYS A 127 14.82 4.31 -2.38
CA LYS A 127 13.36 4.25 -2.20
C LYS A 127 12.65 3.89 -3.51
N VAL A 128 11.71 2.94 -3.44
CA VAL A 128 10.90 2.51 -4.58
C VAL A 128 9.42 2.57 -4.22
N ILE A 129 8.64 3.28 -5.03
CA ILE A 129 7.19 3.38 -4.90
C ILE A 129 6.55 2.71 -6.11
N ALA A 130 5.63 1.76 -5.88
CA ALA A 130 4.72 1.31 -6.92
C ALA A 130 3.50 2.22 -6.92
N PHE A 131 3.29 3.02 -7.98
CA PHE A 131 2.11 3.85 -8.14
C PHE A 131 1.24 3.28 -9.23
N LEU A 132 0.12 2.70 -8.82
CA LEU A 132 -0.69 1.83 -9.66
C LEU A 132 -2.15 2.29 -9.67
N ASP A 133 -2.91 1.78 -10.63
CA ASP A 133 -4.29 2.17 -10.84
C ASP A 133 -5.19 1.73 -9.69
N GLY A 134 -6.35 2.40 -9.59
CA GLY A 134 -7.36 2.20 -8.56
C GLY A 134 -8.32 1.05 -8.86
N ASP A 135 -7.89 0.10 -9.69
CA ASP A 135 -8.70 -0.96 -10.28
C ASP A 135 -8.09 -2.37 -10.04
N ARG A 136 -8.64 -3.39 -10.71
CA ARG A 136 -8.14 -4.76 -10.59
C ARG A 136 -6.85 -4.99 -11.39
N GLY A 137 -6.63 -4.25 -12.49
CA GLY A 137 -5.40 -4.31 -13.27
C GLY A 137 -4.19 -3.96 -12.41
N GLY A 138 -4.30 -2.87 -11.64
CA GLY A 138 -3.24 -2.47 -10.73
C GLY A 138 -3.00 -3.44 -9.58
N ASP A 139 -4.01 -4.18 -9.12
CA ASP A 139 -3.80 -5.26 -8.12
C ASP A 139 -3.02 -6.44 -8.70
N MET A 140 -3.26 -6.77 -9.98
CA MET A 140 -2.53 -7.84 -10.66
C MET A 140 -1.06 -7.48 -10.87
N ILE A 141 -0.78 -6.24 -11.27
CA ILE A 141 0.60 -5.78 -11.46
C ILE A 141 1.35 -5.73 -10.13
N LEU A 142 0.72 -5.26 -9.04
CA LEU A 142 1.32 -5.33 -7.71
C LEU A 142 1.67 -6.77 -7.32
N SER A 143 0.75 -7.71 -7.58
CA SER A 143 0.94 -9.12 -7.27
C SER A 143 2.12 -9.73 -8.05
N GLU A 144 2.27 -9.36 -9.32
CA GLU A 144 3.42 -9.83 -10.12
C GLU A 144 4.73 -9.17 -9.67
N LEU A 145 4.73 -7.87 -9.34
CA LEU A 145 5.91 -7.17 -8.81
C LEU A 145 6.43 -7.88 -7.55
N LEU A 146 5.52 -8.28 -6.67
CA LEU A 146 5.83 -9.04 -5.46
C LEU A 146 6.32 -10.46 -5.78
N ARG A 147 5.70 -11.16 -6.73
CA ARG A 147 6.12 -12.50 -7.18
C ARG A 147 7.53 -12.50 -7.75
N MET A 148 7.89 -11.45 -8.48
CA MET A 148 9.22 -11.25 -9.04
C MET A 148 10.25 -10.71 -8.04
N GLU A 149 9.89 -10.61 -6.76
CA GLU A 149 10.76 -10.12 -5.69
C GLU A 149 11.38 -8.75 -6.04
N VAL A 150 10.58 -7.86 -6.64
CA VAL A 150 11.00 -6.48 -6.91
C VAL A 150 10.99 -5.72 -5.58
N LYS A 151 12.09 -5.02 -5.28
CA LYS A 151 12.15 -4.14 -4.11
C LYS A 151 11.11 -3.02 -4.24
N ILE A 152 10.14 -3.00 -3.33
CA ILE A 152 9.11 -1.96 -3.20
C ILE A 152 9.05 -1.55 -1.74
N ASP A 153 9.21 -0.26 -1.46
CA ASP A 153 9.13 0.28 -0.10
C ASP A 153 7.71 0.75 0.22
N GLN A 154 7.03 1.38 -0.76
CA GLN A 154 5.69 1.93 -0.61
C GLN A 154 4.81 1.64 -1.84
N VAL A 155 3.50 1.60 -1.62
CA VAL A 155 2.49 1.48 -2.67
C VAL A 155 1.56 2.69 -2.61
N ALA A 156 1.49 3.43 -3.71
CA ALA A 156 0.49 4.44 -3.94
C ALA A 156 -0.59 3.87 -4.86
N ARG A 157 -1.85 4.23 -4.59
CA ARG A 157 -3.00 3.84 -5.41
C ARG A 157 -3.71 5.09 -5.92
N ALA A 158 -4.08 5.08 -7.20
CA ALA A 158 -5.03 6.04 -7.71
C ALA A 158 -6.39 5.89 -6.98
N PRO A 159 -7.23 6.94 -6.96
CA PRO A 159 -8.60 6.83 -6.47
C PRO A 159 -9.35 5.67 -7.13
N HIS A 160 -10.30 5.07 -6.41
CA HIS A 160 -11.00 3.88 -6.88
C HIS A 160 -11.64 4.08 -8.26
N GLY A 161 -11.34 3.16 -9.19
CA GLY A 161 -11.84 3.19 -10.56
C GLY A 161 -11.23 4.28 -11.45
N ARG A 162 -10.15 4.95 -11.00
CA ARG A 162 -9.38 5.90 -11.80
C ARG A 162 -8.02 5.32 -12.16
N GLU A 163 -7.53 5.73 -13.32
CA GLU A 163 -6.21 5.39 -13.84
C GLU A 163 -5.22 6.54 -13.56
N VAL A 164 -3.94 6.22 -13.40
CA VAL A 164 -2.88 7.20 -13.14
C VAL A 164 -2.75 8.20 -14.29
N GLU A 165 -3.02 7.78 -15.53
CA GLU A 165 -3.02 8.65 -16.71
C GLU A 165 -4.04 9.81 -16.65
N GLU A 166 -5.13 9.67 -15.88
CA GLU A 166 -6.19 10.67 -15.79
C GLU A 166 -6.05 11.63 -14.60
N LEU A 167 -5.09 11.38 -13.70
CA LEU A 167 -5.00 12.13 -12.45
C LEU A 167 -4.46 13.53 -12.68
N THR A 168 -5.02 14.48 -11.93
CA THR A 168 -4.45 15.83 -11.85
C THR A 168 -3.19 15.84 -10.98
N GLY A 169 -2.30 16.82 -11.17
CA GLY A 169 -1.10 16.95 -10.33
C GLY A 169 -1.37 17.02 -8.82
N LYS A 170 -2.54 17.54 -8.40
CA LYS A 170 -2.96 17.52 -6.99
C LYS A 170 -3.26 16.10 -6.52
N GLU A 171 -4.01 15.33 -7.31
CA GLU A 171 -4.37 13.95 -6.98
C GLU A 171 -3.15 13.03 -6.97
N ILE A 172 -2.22 13.21 -7.91
CA ILE A 172 -0.92 12.50 -7.94
C ILE A 172 -0.15 12.78 -6.65
N PHE A 173 -0.01 14.05 -6.28
CA PHE A 173 0.71 14.44 -5.06
C PHE A 173 0.05 13.87 -3.80
N GLU A 174 -1.28 13.93 -3.70
CA GLU A 174 -2.02 13.33 -2.60
C GLU A 174 -1.86 11.81 -2.54
N ALA A 175 -1.91 11.11 -3.67
CA ALA A 175 -1.74 9.66 -3.74
C ALA A 175 -0.33 9.23 -3.30
N LEU A 176 0.70 9.94 -3.74
CA LEU A 176 2.09 9.69 -3.33
C LEU A 176 2.34 10.02 -1.85
N GLN A 177 1.69 11.07 -1.32
CA GLN A 177 1.77 11.37 0.12
C GLN A 177 1.06 10.33 0.99
N LYS A 178 -0.07 9.79 0.51
CA LYS A 178 -0.84 8.73 1.18
C LYS A 178 -0.29 7.33 0.87
N ALA A 179 0.89 7.22 0.25
CA ALA A 179 1.49 5.93 -0.09
C ALA A 179 1.72 5.08 1.16
N VAL A 180 1.27 3.83 1.10
CA VAL A 180 1.26 2.90 2.22
C VAL A 180 2.52 2.04 2.19
N PRO A 181 3.22 1.82 3.31
CA PRO A 181 4.36 0.91 3.36
C PRO A 181 4.00 -0.49 2.89
N ILE A 182 4.90 -1.14 2.13
CA ILE A 182 4.64 -2.48 1.56
C ILE A 182 4.27 -3.51 2.64
N GLN A 183 4.83 -3.37 3.85
CA GLN A 183 4.56 -4.27 4.98
C GLN A 183 3.10 -4.20 5.43
N GLU A 184 2.48 -3.03 5.39
CA GLU A 184 1.07 -2.86 5.74
C GLU A 184 0.16 -3.41 4.64
N VAL A 185 0.56 -3.24 3.37
CA VAL A 185 -0.14 -3.85 2.23
C VAL A 185 -0.03 -5.38 2.28
N LEU A 186 1.13 -5.93 2.61
CA LEU A 186 1.29 -7.38 2.80
C LEU A 186 0.49 -7.91 3.99
N LYS A 187 0.33 -7.12 5.07
CA LYS A 187 -0.57 -7.48 6.17
C LYS A 187 -2.02 -7.50 5.69
N SER A 188 -2.49 -6.48 4.96
CA SER A 188 -3.87 -6.46 4.45
C SER A 188 -4.12 -7.56 3.41
N LEU A 189 -3.14 -7.88 2.57
CA LEU A 189 -3.16 -9.01 1.64
C LEU A 189 -3.11 -10.37 2.36
N LYS A 190 -2.36 -10.51 3.46
CA LYS A 190 -2.37 -11.73 4.29
C LYS A 190 -3.63 -11.85 5.17
N ILE A 191 -4.29 -10.72 5.47
CA ILE A 191 -5.59 -10.66 6.18
C ILE A 191 -6.76 -10.90 5.23
N LYS A 192 -6.56 -10.82 3.92
CA LYS A 192 -7.39 -11.50 2.94
C LYS A 192 -6.77 -12.87 2.68
N PRO A 193 -7.11 -13.93 3.44
CA PRO A 193 -6.83 -15.27 2.94
C PRO A 193 -7.37 -15.31 1.52
N LYS A 194 -6.51 -15.67 0.58
CA LYS A 194 -6.91 -16.08 -0.74
C LYS A 194 -7.90 -17.21 -0.49
N VAL A 195 -9.19 -16.88 -0.49
CA VAL A 195 -10.24 -17.86 -0.66
C VAL A 195 -10.12 -18.25 -2.14
N GLU A 196 -9.10 -19.03 -2.47
CA GLU A 196 -9.43 -20.23 -3.22
C GLU A 196 -10.50 -20.87 -2.36
N GLU A 197 -11.69 -21.08 -2.91
CA GLU A 197 -12.62 -22.04 -2.34
C GLU A 197 -11.85 -23.35 -2.23
N LEU A 198 -11.12 -23.53 -1.13
CA LEU A 198 -10.69 -24.82 -0.67
C LEU A 198 -12.01 -25.53 -0.41
N GLU A 199 -12.49 -26.25 -1.42
CA GLU A 199 -13.60 -27.18 -1.28
C GLU A 199 -13.16 -28.21 -0.26
N LEU A 200 -13.40 -27.90 1.01
CA LEU A 200 -13.34 -28.89 2.06
C LEU A 200 -14.27 -30.02 1.63
N PRO A 201 -13.79 -31.28 1.64
CA PRO A 201 -14.63 -32.41 1.32
C PRO A 201 -15.93 -32.34 2.15
N PRO A 202 -17.10 -32.69 1.58
CA PRO A 202 -18.39 -32.56 2.26
C PRO A 202 -18.39 -33.17 3.66
N GLN A 203 -17.68 -34.28 3.82
CA GLN A 203 -17.50 -35.00 5.08
C GLN A 203 -16.79 -34.16 6.17
N VAL A 204 -15.83 -33.31 5.80
CA VAL A 204 -15.18 -32.39 6.75
C VAL A 204 -16.17 -31.35 7.28
N LYS A 205 -17.09 -30.87 6.42
CA LYS A 205 -18.14 -29.92 6.83
C LYS A 205 -19.13 -30.55 7.81
N GLU A 206 -19.41 -31.84 7.67
CA GLU A 206 -20.23 -32.59 8.63
C GLU A 206 -19.55 -32.65 10.01
N TYR A 207 -18.24 -32.94 10.04
CA TYR A 207 -17.47 -32.93 11.30
C TYR A 207 -17.40 -31.55 11.96
N VAL A 208 -17.34 -30.46 11.18
CA VAL A 208 -17.39 -29.09 11.73
C VAL A 208 -18.68 -28.87 12.53
N ARG A 209 -19.82 -29.29 11.97
CA ARG A 209 -21.12 -29.22 12.66
C ARG A 209 -21.20 -30.18 13.85
N GLU A 210 -20.49 -31.30 13.78
CA GLU A 210 -20.48 -32.29 14.85
C GLU A 210 -19.74 -31.78 16.09
N VAL A 211 -18.60 -31.09 15.92
CA VAL A 211 -17.80 -30.58 17.04
C VAL A 211 -18.34 -29.27 17.62
N ASP A 212 -19.12 -28.50 16.86
CA ASP A 212 -19.62 -27.18 17.24
C ASP A 212 -20.34 -27.17 18.59
N GLY A 213 -19.81 -26.39 19.54
CA GLY A 213 -20.34 -26.26 20.90
C GLY A 213 -20.11 -27.47 21.83
N LYS A 214 -19.28 -28.46 21.43
CA LYS A 214 -19.01 -29.68 22.21
C LYS A 214 -17.61 -29.74 22.82
N LEU A 215 -16.73 -28.78 22.55
CA LEU A 215 -15.31 -28.79 22.97
C LEU A 215 -14.58 -30.09 22.57
N LEU A 216 -14.99 -30.68 21.45
CA LEU A 216 -14.40 -31.89 20.88
C LEU A 216 -13.49 -31.56 19.71
N SER A 217 -12.58 -32.48 19.42
CA SER A 217 -11.70 -32.44 18.26
C SER A 217 -11.72 -33.79 17.54
N ILE A 218 -11.65 -33.73 16.21
CA ILE A 218 -11.64 -34.86 15.29
C ILE A 218 -10.43 -34.70 14.38
N LEU A 219 -9.60 -35.73 14.33
CA LEU A 219 -8.38 -35.81 13.52
C LEU A 219 -8.64 -36.78 12.36
N LEU A 220 -8.43 -36.32 11.13
CA LEU A 220 -8.63 -37.12 9.92
C LEU A 220 -7.32 -37.26 9.14
N ASN A 221 -7.13 -38.41 8.51
CA ASN A 221 -6.07 -38.63 7.53
C ASN A 221 -6.46 -38.10 6.13
N GLU A 222 -5.62 -38.38 5.14
CA GLU A 222 -5.81 -37.94 3.75
C GLU A 222 -7.04 -38.57 3.10
N GLU A 223 -7.36 -39.81 3.46
CA GLU A 223 -8.54 -40.55 3.01
C GLU A 223 -9.83 -40.22 3.78
N LEU A 224 -9.83 -39.18 4.62
CA LEU A 224 -10.97 -38.73 5.45
C LEU A 224 -11.43 -39.76 6.50
N VAL A 225 -10.54 -40.68 6.88
CA VAL A 225 -10.75 -41.65 7.96
C VAL A 225 -10.41 -40.98 9.28
N GLU A 226 -11.29 -41.16 10.27
CA GLU A 226 -11.07 -40.70 11.65
C GLU A 226 -9.90 -41.45 12.29
N LEU A 227 -8.82 -40.72 12.57
CA LEU A 227 -7.65 -41.22 13.28
C LEU A 227 -7.87 -41.17 14.79
N ALA A 228 -8.52 -40.12 15.28
CA ALA A 228 -8.85 -39.95 16.68
C ALA A 228 -9.94 -38.90 16.88
N ARG A 229 -10.70 -39.08 17.96
CA ARG A 229 -11.66 -38.11 18.49
C ARG A 229 -11.40 -37.93 19.97
N VAL A 230 -11.01 -36.71 20.35
CA VAL A 230 -10.56 -36.38 21.71
C VAL A 230 -11.10 -35.02 22.15
N PRO A 231 -11.24 -34.74 23.45
CA PRO A 231 -11.51 -33.40 23.95
C PRO A 231 -10.44 -32.40 23.48
N VAL A 232 -10.83 -31.13 23.27
CA VAL A 232 -9.89 -30.07 22.84
C VAL A 232 -8.72 -29.89 23.81
N SER A 233 -8.93 -30.18 25.10
CA SER A 233 -7.86 -30.17 26.11
C SER A 233 -6.73 -31.17 25.84
N GLU A 234 -7.03 -32.28 25.16
CA GLU A 234 -6.09 -33.36 24.85
C GLU A 234 -5.53 -33.28 23.41
N LEU A 235 -6.04 -32.35 22.60
CA LEU A 235 -5.69 -32.19 21.19
C LEU A 235 -4.17 -32.03 20.98
N ALA A 236 -3.50 -31.21 21.79
CA ALA A 236 -2.07 -30.98 21.64
C ALA A 236 -1.24 -32.27 21.81
N GLN A 237 -1.58 -33.09 22.81
CA GLN A 237 -0.92 -34.37 23.04
C GLN A 237 -1.18 -35.34 21.88
N LYS A 238 -2.43 -35.43 21.43
CA LYS A 238 -2.79 -36.34 20.35
C LYS A 238 -2.17 -35.95 19.00
N LEU A 239 -2.00 -34.65 18.76
CA LEU A 239 -1.29 -34.14 17.59
C LEU A 239 0.19 -34.50 17.61
N GLU A 240 0.87 -34.48 18.76
CA GLU A 240 2.28 -34.92 18.83
C GLU A 240 2.45 -36.39 18.43
N GLU A 241 1.49 -37.25 18.79
CA GLU A 241 1.48 -38.67 18.43
C GLU A 241 1.17 -38.91 16.95
N LEU A 242 0.21 -38.16 16.39
CA LEU A 242 -0.36 -38.42 15.06
C LEU A 242 0.04 -37.39 13.99
N LYS A 243 0.95 -36.45 14.28
CA LYS A 243 1.36 -35.36 13.36
C LYS A 243 1.80 -35.83 11.98
N ASN A 244 2.30 -37.07 11.87
CA ASN A 244 2.76 -37.62 10.61
C ASN A 244 1.60 -38.05 9.70
N ASP A 245 0.45 -38.44 10.25
CA ASP A 245 -0.67 -39.08 9.53
C ASP A 245 -1.89 -38.17 9.36
N VAL A 246 -1.96 -37.10 10.13
CA VAL A 246 -3.06 -36.13 10.11
C VAL A 246 -3.00 -35.21 8.89
N LYS A 247 -4.13 -35.07 8.20
CA LYS A 247 -4.36 -34.11 7.11
C LYS A 247 -5.34 -33.01 7.52
N TYR A 248 -6.40 -33.36 8.26
CA TYR A 248 -7.42 -32.42 8.73
C TYR A 248 -7.58 -32.48 10.24
N VAL A 249 -7.67 -31.31 10.88
CA VAL A 249 -7.85 -31.13 12.32
C VAL A 249 -9.08 -30.26 12.52
N VAL A 250 -10.21 -30.86 12.92
CA VAL A 250 -11.48 -30.15 13.13
C VAL A 250 -11.75 -30.09 14.62
N PHE A 251 -11.90 -28.91 15.20
CA PHE A 251 -12.09 -28.79 16.64
C PHE A 251 -12.82 -27.53 17.09
N ASP A 252 -13.54 -27.65 18.19
CA ASP A 252 -14.28 -26.55 18.81
C ASP A 252 -13.38 -25.74 19.76
N GLY A 253 -12.42 -25.01 19.18
CA GLY A 253 -11.44 -24.26 19.95
C GLY A 253 -10.69 -23.19 19.17
N ILE A 254 -9.71 -22.58 19.84
CA ILE A 254 -8.87 -21.51 19.29
C ILE A 254 -7.65 -22.12 18.61
N ILE A 255 -7.37 -21.72 17.37
CA ILE A 255 -6.12 -22.04 16.70
C ILE A 255 -5.01 -21.19 17.32
N THR A 256 -4.09 -21.81 18.05
CA THR A 256 -3.00 -21.15 18.78
C THR A 256 -1.64 -21.44 18.13
N GLN A 257 -0.65 -20.58 18.38
CA GLN A 257 0.73 -20.79 17.92
C GLN A 257 1.27 -22.17 18.34
N ARG A 258 0.95 -22.64 19.56
CA ARG A 258 1.38 -23.96 20.05
C ARG A 258 0.94 -25.11 19.14
N LEU A 259 -0.29 -25.09 18.64
CA LEU A 259 -0.80 -26.15 17.75
C LEU A 259 -0.12 -26.08 16.37
N ILE A 260 0.17 -24.86 15.91
CA ILE A 260 0.88 -24.59 14.66
C ILE A 260 2.31 -25.12 14.75
N ASP A 261 3.00 -24.89 15.86
CA ASP A 261 4.37 -25.36 16.07
C ASP A 261 4.44 -26.90 16.01
N ILE A 262 3.52 -27.60 16.69
CA ILE A 262 3.44 -29.08 16.67
C ILE A 262 3.24 -29.60 15.24
N LEU A 263 2.33 -28.99 14.48
CA LEU A 263 2.01 -29.41 13.12
C LEU A 263 3.02 -28.93 12.09
N SER A 264 3.88 -27.96 12.41
CA SER A 264 4.89 -27.44 11.49
C SER A 264 5.97 -28.49 11.19
N GLU A 265 6.17 -29.43 12.11
CA GLU A 265 7.04 -30.59 11.96
C GLU A 265 6.44 -31.70 11.09
N ALA A 266 5.15 -31.60 10.72
CA ALA A 266 4.51 -32.59 9.87
C ALA A 266 5.16 -32.63 8.47
N PRO A 267 5.27 -33.81 7.84
CA PRO A 267 5.85 -33.95 6.51
C PRO A 267 4.92 -33.41 5.41
N ARG A 268 3.63 -33.22 5.72
CA ARG A 268 2.57 -32.88 4.76
C ARG A 268 1.87 -31.57 5.12
N GLU A 269 1.13 -31.01 4.18
CA GLU A 269 0.24 -29.86 4.44
C GLU A 269 -0.94 -30.27 5.31
N VAL A 270 -1.30 -29.45 6.29
CA VAL A 270 -2.36 -29.74 7.27
C VAL A 270 -3.40 -28.64 7.28
N TYR A 271 -4.67 -29.03 7.32
CA TYR A 271 -5.81 -28.13 7.41
C TYR A 271 -6.34 -28.11 8.84
N MET A 272 -6.26 -26.95 9.48
CA MET A 272 -6.79 -26.72 10.83
C MET A 272 -8.08 -25.92 10.75
N ILE A 273 -9.16 -26.49 11.26
CA ILE A 273 -10.48 -25.88 11.31
C ILE A 273 -10.85 -25.68 12.78
N GLY A 274 -10.91 -24.42 13.20
CA GLY A 274 -11.24 -24.03 14.58
C GLY A 274 -12.26 -22.89 14.62
N VAL A 275 -12.74 -22.56 15.82
CA VAL A 275 -13.76 -21.50 16.02
C VAL A 275 -13.21 -20.11 15.74
N ARG A 276 -11.93 -19.88 16.05
CA ARG A 276 -11.23 -18.63 15.80
C ARG A 276 -9.72 -18.84 15.75
N ILE A 277 -9.02 -17.92 15.10
CA ILE A 277 -7.56 -17.86 15.09
C ILE A 277 -7.12 -16.92 16.21
N GLY A 278 -6.21 -17.39 17.08
CA GLY A 278 -5.61 -16.59 18.16
C GLY A 278 -4.42 -15.75 17.67
N ASP A 279 -3.62 -15.26 18.61
CA ASP A 279 -2.39 -14.50 18.30
C ASP A 279 -1.31 -15.43 17.74
N VAL A 280 -1.29 -15.56 16.41
CA VAL A 280 -0.30 -16.35 15.65
C VAL A 280 0.80 -15.40 15.17
N VAL A 281 2.01 -15.60 15.68
CA VAL A 281 3.17 -14.73 15.39
C VAL A 281 3.99 -15.28 14.23
N ASN A 282 4.09 -16.61 14.11
CA ASN A 282 4.87 -17.27 13.07
C ASN A 282 4.03 -18.35 12.36
N PRO A 283 3.24 -17.97 11.34
CA PRO A 283 2.45 -18.92 10.58
C PRO A 283 3.35 -19.79 9.69
N SER A 284 3.10 -21.10 9.66
CA SER A 284 3.77 -22.02 8.73
C SER A 284 3.06 -22.03 7.38
N PRO A 285 3.77 -21.96 6.24
CA PRO A 285 3.17 -22.05 4.92
C PRO A 285 2.51 -23.40 4.62
N LYS A 286 2.83 -24.45 5.41
CA LYS A 286 2.25 -25.80 5.29
C LYS A 286 0.91 -25.95 6.04
N ILE A 287 0.53 -24.97 6.83
CA ILE A 287 -0.65 -25.06 7.71
C ILE A 287 -1.71 -24.09 7.22
N HIS A 288 -2.82 -24.64 6.76
CA HIS A 288 -3.98 -23.88 6.32
C HIS A 288 -4.96 -23.74 7.48
N MET A 289 -5.11 -22.51 7.98
CA MET A 289 -6.01 -22.21 9.09
C MET A 289 -7.35 -21.71 8.56
N LEU A 290 -8.43 -22.33 9.00
CA LEU A 290 -9.79 -22.01 8.60
C LEU A 290 -10.67 -21.80 9.85
N ILE A 291 -11.65 -20.92 9.71
CA ILE A 291 -12.61 -20.59 10.77
C ILE A 291 -13.89 -21.37 10.49
N SER A 292 -14.37 -22.14 11.46
CA SER A 292 -15.57 -22.98 11.36
C SER A 292 -16.81 -22.19 10.94
N SER A 293 -16.96 -20.94 11.41
CA SER A 293 -18.09 -20.06 11.07
C SER A 293 -18.10 -19.57 9.60
N ARG A 294 -17.06 -19.88 8.82
CA ARG A 294 -16.93 -19.48 7.40
C ARG A 294 -17.02 -20.68 6.45
N ILE A 295 -17.36 -21.87 6.97
CA ILE A 295 -17.44 -23.17 6.27
C ILE A 295 -18.89 -23.68 6.31
#